data_AF-A0A842WJ12-F1
#
_entry.id   AF-A0A842WJ12-F1
#
_cell.length_a   1.000
_cell.length_b   1.000
_cell.length_c   1.000
_cell.angle_alpha   90.00
_cell.angle_beta   90.00
_cell.angle_gamma   90.00
#
_symmetry.space_group_name_H-M   'P 1'
#
loop_
_entity.id
_entity.type
_entity.pdbx_description
1 polymer ?
#
loop_
_entity_poly.entity_id
_entity_poly.type
_entity_poly.pdbx_seq_one_letter_code
_entity_poly.pdbx_strand_id
1 'polypeptide(L)' 'MALSKTAAKEEISKLVEKFQKWKNEGKVQKWKEEETIQYLILPLFEALGWDVKDPDEVDYQSHIQAKNFPNARILFSR' A
#
# COMPACT_ATOMS: atom_id res chain seq x y z
N MET A 1 -8.35 -2.06 -19.66
CA MET A 1 -9.34 -3.17 -19.78
C MET A 1 -9.64 -3.65 -18.37
N ALA A 2 -10.85 -3.44 -17.86
CA ALA A 2 -11.21 -3.86 -16.49
C ALA A 2 -11.24 -5.40 -16.42
N LEU A 3 -10.38 -6.00 -15.59
CA LEU A 3 -10.43 -7.42 -15.29
C LEU A 3 -11.80 -7.75 -14.68
N SER A 4 -12.42 -8.84 -15.13
CA SER A 4 -13.66 -9.31 -14.52
C SER A 4 -13.43 -9.59 -13.03
N LYS A 5 -14.44 -9.33 -12.18
CA LYS A 5 -14.33 -9.54 -10.72
C LYS A 5 -13.80 -10.93 -10.35
N THR A 6 -14.07 -11.92 -11.20
CA THR A 6 -13.61 -13.31 -11.05
C THR A 6 -12.09 -13.43 -11.26
N ALA A 7 -11.55 -12.81 -12.32
CA ALA A 7 -10.12 -12.82 -12.60
C ALA A 7 -9.32 -12.05 -11.54
N ALA A 8 -9.84 -10.90 -11.09
CA ALA A 8 -9.23 -10.15 -9.99
C ALA A 8 -9.14 -10.98 -8.71
N LYS A 9 -10.20 -11.75 -8.40
CA LYS A 9 -10.23 -12.62 -7.22
C LYS A 9 -9.19 -13.75 -7.30
N GLU A 10 -8.98 -14.33 -8.48
CA GLU A 10 -7.96 -15.35 -8.69
C GLU A 10 -6.54 -14.80 -8.50
N GLU A 11 -6.25 -13.62 -9.05
CA GLU A 11 -4.95 -12.97 -8.90
C GLU A 11 -4.67 -12.57 -7.44
N ILE A 12 -5.69 -12.03 -6.73
CA ILE A 12 -5.59 -11.74 -5.29
C ILE A 12 -5.35 -13.03 -4.50
N SER A 13 -6.02 -14.14 -4.84
CA SER A 13 -5.81 -15.42 -4.16
C SER A 13 -4.36 -15.90 -4.29
N LYS A 14 -3.79 -15.83 -5.49
CA LYS A 14 -2.38 -16.15 -5.74
C LYS A 14 -1.43 -15.23 -4.97
N LEU A 15 -1.76 -13.94 -4.88
CA LEU A 15 -0.99 -12.97 -4.10
C LEU A 15 -0.97 -13.33 -2.61
N VAL A 16 -2.13 -13.68 -2.05
CA VAL A 16 -2.28 -14.09 -0.65
C VAL A 16 -1.48 -15.37 -0.37
N GLU A 17 -1.53 -16.35 -1.27
CA GLU A 17 -0.74 -17.59 -1.14
C GLU A 17 0.78 -17.30 -1.13
N LYS A 18 1.25 -16.44 -2.04
CA LYS A 18 2.66 -16.00 -2.05
C LYS A 18 3.04 -15.31 -0.74
N PHE A 19 2.18 -14.43 -0.23
CA PHE A 19 2.40 -13.75 1.05
C PHE A 19 2.47 -14.73 2.22
N GLN A 20 1.55 -15.70 2.29
CA GLN A 20 1.60 -16.71 3.34
C GLN A 20 2.89 -17.53 3.28
N LYS A 21 3.38 -17.87 2.08
CA LYS A 21 4.67 -18.52 1.90
C LYS A 21 5.82 -17.67 2.44
N TRP A 22 5.88 -16.39 2.05
CA TRP A 22 6.91 -15.47 2.55
C TRP A 22 6.84 -15.25 4.07
N LYS A 23 5.63 -15.24 4.62
CA LYS A 23 5.39 -15.15 6.06
C LYS A 23 5.92 -16.39 6.78
N ASN A 24 5.62 -17.58 6.27
CA ASN A 24 6.11 -18.84 6.83
C ASN A 24 7.63 -18.98 6.70
N GLU A 25 8.22 -18.42 5.65
CA GLU A 25 9.68 -18.35 5.45
C GLU A 25 10.34 -17.25 6.32
N GLY A 26 9.58 -16.47 7.09
CA GLY A 26 10.08 -15.39 7.94
C GLY A 26 10.64 -14.18 7.17
N LYS A 27 10.38 -14.09 5.86
CA LYS A 27 10.90 -13.02 4.99
C LYS A 27 10.17 -11.71 5.20
N VAL A 28 8.87 -11.75 5.47
CA VAL A 28 8.02 -10.56 5.69
C VAL A 28 8.52 -9.71 6.85
N GLN A 29 9.10 -10.31 7.89
CA GLN A 29 9.66 -9.56 9.03
C GLN A 29 10.96 -8.82 8.71
N LYS A 30 11.64 -9.19 7.61
CA LYS A 30 12.92 -8.61 7.19
C LYS A 30 12.77 -7.58 6.08
N TRP A 31 11.58 -7.44 5.51
CA TRP A 31 11.33 -6.54 4.40
C TRP A 31 11.36 -5.09 4.85
N LYS A 32 12.06 -4.26 4.07
CA LYS A 32 11.96 -2.82 4.14
C LYS A 32 10.65 -2.33 3.52
N GLU A 33 10.34 -1.07 3.75
CA GLU A 33 9.14 -0.42 3.23
C GLU A 33 9.07 -0.53 1.70
N GLU A 34 10.18 -0.25 1.01
CA GLU A 34 10.30 -0.36 -0.45
C GLU A 34 10.00 -1.77 -0.96
N GLU A 35 10.51 -2.80 -0.28
CA GLU A 35 10.28 -4.20 -0.65
C GLU A 35 8.81 -4.59 -0.45
N THR A 36 8.19 -4.13 0.63
CA THR A 36 6.77 -4.39 0.89
C THR A 36 5.89 -3.71 -0.15
N ILE A 37 6.24 -2.49 -0.55
CA ILE A 37 5.51 -1.76 -1.59
C ILE A 37 5.62 -2.53 -2.91
N GLN A 38 6.82 -2.91 -3.33
CA GLN A 38 7.03 -3.58 -4.61
C GLN A 38 6.46 -4.99 -4.67
N TYR A 39 6.64 -5.79 -3.62
CA TYR A 39 6.25 -7.21 -3.65
C TYR A 39 4.81 -7.48 -3.22
N LEU A 40 4.16 -6.53 -2.54
CA LEU A 40 2.81 -6.70 -2.00
C LEU A 40 1.83 -5.69 -2.56
N ILE A 41 2.15 -4.40 -2.41
CA ILE A 41 1.19 -3.31 -2.65
C ILE A 41 0.98 -3.10 -4.16
N LEU A 42 2.05 -3.00 -4.94
CA LEU A 42 1.95 -2.86 -6.40
C LEU A 42 1.15 -4.00 -7.05
N PRO A 43 1.51 -5.28 -6.85
CA PRO A 43 0.76 -6.38 -7.46
C PRO A 43 -0.67 -6.55 -6.91
N LEU A 44 -0.98 -6.07 -5.71
CA LEU A 44 -2.36 -5.98 -5.22
C LEU A 44 -3.18 -4.97 -6.03
N PHE A 45 -2.63 -3.78 -6.25
CA PHE A 45 -3.29 -2.74 -7.02
C PHE A 45 -3.43 -3.10 -8.50
N GLU A 46 -2.40 -3.70 -9.11
CA GLU A 46 -2.50 -4.26 -10.46
C GLU A 46 -3.60 -5.33 -10.55
N ALA A 47 -3.71 -6.22 -9.55
CA ALA A 47 -4.78 -7.23 -9.52
C ALA A 47 -6.19 -6.63 -9.35
N LEU A 48 -6.30 -5.47 -8.70
CA LEU A 48 -7.54 -4.69 -8.61
C LEU A 48 -7.83 -3.88 -9.89
N GLY A 49 -6.88 -3.83 -10.82
CA GLY A 49 -6.99 -3.11 -12.09
C GLY A 49 -6.67 -1.62 -12.00
N TRP A 50 -5.92 -1.19 -10.99
CA TRP A 50 -5.35 0.15 -10.91
C TRP A 50 -4.10 0.27 -11.79
N ASP A 51 -3.93 1.41 -12.46
CA ASP A 51 -2.74 1.68 -13.28
C ASP A 51 -1.63 2.30 -12.43
N VAL A 52 -0.89 1.45 -11.72
CA VAL A 52 0.22 1.88 -10.86
C VAL A 52 1.48 2.32 -11.60
N LYS A 53 1.45 2.32 -12.94
CA LYS A 53 2.55 2.82 -13.80
C LYS A 53 2.31 4.24 -14.26
N ASP A 54 1.10 4.75 -14.07
CA ASP A 54 0.78 6.14 -14.34
C ASP A 54 1.22 7.02 -13.15
N PRO A 55 2.24 7.89 -13.34
CA PRO A 55 2.77 8.74 -12.28
C PRO A 55 1.79 9.84 -11.83
N ASP A 56 0.69 10.08 -12.56
CA ASP A 56 -0.36 11.02 -12.15
C ASP A 56 -1.41 10.38 -11.21
N GLU A 57 -1.54 9.04 -11.19
CA GLU A 57 -2.51 8.33 -10.32
C GLU A 57 -1.91 7.89 -8.97
N VAL A 58 -0.58 7.73 -8.89
CA VAL A 58 0.10 7.23 -7.68
C VAL A 58 1.12 8.24 -7.15
N ASP A 59 0.73 9.03 -6.14
CA ASP A 59 1.64 9.88 -5.39
C ASP A 59 2.55 8.99 -4.51
N TYR A 60 3.81 8.85 -4.92
CA TYR A 60 4.74 7.86 -4.35
C TYR A 60 5.05 8.06 -2.87
N GLN A 61 4.86 9.27 -2.32
CA GLN A 61 4.90 9.55 -0.88
C GLN A 61 4.73 11.05 -0.66
N SER A 62 3.56 11.46 -0.19
CA SER A 62 3.40 12.77 0.41
C SER A 62 4.07 12.78 1.79
N HIS A 63 5.29 13.34 1.88
CA HIS A 63 5.89 13.63 3.19
C HIS A 63 5.09 14.75 3.85
N ILE A 64 4.08 14.39 4.65
CA ILE A 64 3.34 15.33 5.49
C ILE A 64 4.28 15.85 6.57
N GLN A 65 5.03 16.89 6.24
CA GLN A 65 5.70 17.70 7.24
C GLN A 65 4.59 18.30 8.11
N ALA A 66 4.43 17.80 9.33
CA ALA A 66 3.65 18.48 10.34
C ALA A 66 4.28 19.86 10.51
N LYS A 67 3.73 20.86 9.82
CA LYS A 67 4.09 22.26 10.02
C LYS A 67 3.81 22.53 11.49
N ASN A 68 4.87 22.65 12.27
CA ASN A 68 4.80 23.06 13.66
C ASN A 68 4.07 24.40 13.65
N PHE A 69 2.82 24.43 14.13
CA PHE A 69 2.08 25.67 14.36
C PHE A 69 2.35 26.05 15.82
N PRO A 70 3.36 26.87 16.13
CA PRO A 70 3.70 27.21 17.49
C PRO A 70 2.70 28.25 18.01
N ASN A 71 1.45 27.86 18.32
CA ASN A 71 0.53 28.49 19.29
C ASN A 71 -0.95 28.05 19.11
N ALA A 72 -1.24 26.74 19.14
CA ALA A 72 -2.62 26.30 19.40
C ALA A 72 -2.86 26.27 20.93
N ARG A 73 -3.05 27.44 21.54
CA ARG A 73 -3.50 27.55 22.93
C ARG A 73 -4.99 27.18 22.97
N ILE A 74 -5.29 25.90 23.23
CA ILE A 74 -6.66 25.44 23.43
C ILE A 74 -7.15 26.07 24.75
N LEU A 75 -7.88 27.17 24.65
CA LEU A 75 -8.58 27.77 25.78
C LEU A 75 -9.82 26.93 26.05
N PHE A 76 -9.71 25.92 26.90
CA PHE A 76 -10.88 25.38 27.58
C PHE A 76 -11.35 26.41 28.60
N SER A 77 -12.38 27.19 28.25
CA SER A 77 -13.06 28.01 29.24
C SER A 77 -13.88 27.07 30.13
N ARG A 78 -13.64 27.15 31.44
CA ARG A 78 -14.57 26.64 32.46
C ARG A 78 -15.80 27.53 32.52
#